data_AF-A0A0G4GLR0-F1
#
_entry.id   AF-A0A0G4GLR0-F1
#
_cell.length_a   1.000
_cell.length_b   1.000
_cell.length_c   1.000
_cell.angle_alpha   90.00
_cell.angle_beta   90.00
_cell.angle_gamma   90.00
#
_symmetry.space_group_name_H-M   'P 1'
#
loop_
_entity.id
_entity.type
_entity.pdbx_description
1 polymer ?
#
loop_
_entity_poly.entity_id
_entity_poly.type
_entity_poly.pdbx_seq_one_letter_code
_entity_poly.pdbx_strand_id
1 'polypeptide(L)'
;MADRFKVQRITCVHDGDEYSVSSPSLSGSESSTEAVDLARRLALGDLKETILIRGDPVAMRYSLPSEEGSLDDQLLQAAAGACLGTCGVDRVRDLIRQGADVKVKDSSGVTALHRAVQRETKDAGDVAKILIDSGADVTAVDDEGNTPLHYAASNHYAASDTRKVIVLLVENGANVNAVDHDGNTSLHHAAEDCNGEAVDILVAEEADVKAVNKNEDTPLHLAAENAKIDDQKLMKTLIKAGADVNAVNKDGKTPLDLATKRDNAVAMFTLFMAEADV
;
A
#
# COMPACT_ATOMS: atom_id res chain seq x y z
N MET A 1 21.07 16.10 28.54
CA MET A 1 21.47 17.52 28.41
C MET A 1 21.83 17.69 26.94
N ALA A 2 20.95 18.29 26.13
CA ALA A 2 21.12 18.38 24.68
C ALA A 2 22.17 19.46 24.36
N ASP A 3 23.26 19.07 23.70
CA ASP A 3 24.21 20.02 23.17
C ASP A 3 23.57 20.77 21.99
N ARG A 4 23.52 22.10 22.13
CA ARG A 4 22.99 23.02 21.13
C ARG A 4 24.07 23.30 20.10
N PHE A 5 23.94 22.78 18.89
CA PHE A 5 24.76 23.22 17.76
C PHE A 5 24.38 24.67 17.39
N LYS A 6 25.29 25.61 17.62
CA LYS A 6 25.20 26.99 17.11
C LYS A 6 25.82 27.00 15.71
N VAL A 7 25.00 27.09 14.67
CA VAL A 7 25.48 27.43 13.32
C VAL A 7 25.91 28.89 13.33
N GLN A 8 27.21 29.15 13.17
CA GLN A 8 27.78 30.49 13.40
C GLN A 8 27.88 31.38 12.16
N ARG A 9 27.72 30.84 10.94
CA ARG A 9 27.82 31.66 9.72
C ARG A 9 27.28 30.92 8.50
N ILE A 10 26.50 31.61 7.66
CA ILE A 10 26.19 31.17 6.30
C ILE A 10 26.78 32.23 5.37
N THR A 11 27.60 31.80 4.42
CA THR A 11 28.20 32.63 3.38
C THR A 11 27.73 32.10 2.04
N CYS A 12 27.12 32.98 1.24
CA CYS A 12 26.76 32.70 -0.14
C CYS A 12 27.63 33.55 -1.05
N VAL A 13 28.00 33.02 -2.22
CA VAL A 13 28.83 33.71 -3.21
C VAL A 13 28.01 33.80 -4.49
N HIS A 14 27.88 35.00 -5.06
CA HIS A 14 27.22 35.23 -6.34
C HIS A 14 28.05 36.21 -7.17
N ASP A 15 28.37 35.85 -8.42
CA ASP A 15 29.14 36.66 -9.38
C ASP A 15 30.47 37.24 -8.87
N GLY A 16 31.18 36.48 -8.02
CA GLY A 16 32.52 36.85 -7.52
C GLY A 16 32.52 37.78 -6.30
N ASP A 17 31.36 38.20 -5.81
CA ASP A 17 31.22 38.95 -4.56
C ASP A 17 30.76 38.04 -3.41
N GLU A 18 31.48 38.07 -2.29
CA GLU A 18 31.14 37.34 -1.06
C GLU A 18 30.11 38.13 -0.23
N TYR A 19 28.96 37.52 0.04
CA TYR A 19 27.97 38.07 0.97
C TYR A 19 27.84 37.19 2.21
N SER A 20 28.24 37.75 3.36
CA SER A 20 28.08 37.11 4.66
C SER A 20 26.84 37.63 5.37
N VAL A 21 25.89 36.75 5.67
CA VAL A 21 24.76 37.07 6.57
C VAL A 21 25.09 36.54 7.96
N SER A 22 25.24 37.47 8.90
CA SER A 22 25.41 37.15 10.33
C SER A 22 24.02 36.94 10.92
N SER A 23 23.70 35.74 11.39
CA SER A 23 22.39 35.44 12.00
C SER A 23 22.11 36.34 13.21
N PRO A 24 20.91 36.93 13.36
CA PRO A 24 20.41 37.27 14.69
C PRO A 24 20.08 35.97 15.43
N SER A 25 20.38 35.93 16.71
CA SER A 25 20.10 34.82 17.61
C SER A 25 18.61 34.44 17.60
N LEU A 26 18.27 33.33 16.92
CA LEU A 26 16.90 32.79 16.90
C LEU A 26 16.78 31.67 17.93
N SER A 27 16.05 31.97 19.00
CA SER A 27 15.52 31.02 19.97
C SER A 27 14.02 30.85 19.73
N GLY A 28 13.58 29.61 19.47
CA GLY A 28 12.16 29.24 19.50
C GLY A 28 11.56 28.86 18.14
N SER A 29 10.91 27.69 18.13
CA SER A 29 9.85 27.08 17.28
C SER A 29 9.51 27.54 15.84
N GLU A 30 10.07 28.60 15.27
CA GLU A 30 9.75 29.06 13.90
C GLU A 30 10.82 28.66 12.86
N SER A 31 11.96 28.13 13.33
CA SER A 31 13.10 27.70 12.50
C SER A 31 12.88 26.44 11.66
N SER A 32 11.87 25.61 11.97
CA SER A 32 11.63 24.38 11.20
C SER A 32 10.84 24.64 9.93
N THR A 33 9.89 25.58 9.94
CA THR A 33 9.00 25.81 8.81
C THR A 33 9.71 26.49 7.66
N GLU A 34 10.47 27.56 7.92
CA GLU A 34 11.19 28.29 6.86
C GLU A 34 12.36 27.47 6.28
N ALA A 35 13.08 26.72 7.10
CA ALA A 35 14.17 25.86 6.63
C ALA A 35 13.64 24.66 5.83
N VAL A 36 12.49 24.09 6.22
CA VAL A 36 11.82 23.04 5.46
C VAL A 36 11.23 23.59 4.16
N ASP A 37 10.65 24.79 4.18
CA ASP A 37 10.07 25.41 2.98
C ASP A 37 11.16 25.81 1.97
N LEU A 38 12.32 26.29 2.45
CA LEU A 38 13.48 26.54 1.61
C LEU A 38 14.06 25.25 1.01
N ALA A 39 14.17 24.17 1.81
CA ALA A 39 14.59 22.86 1.32
C ALA A 39 13.60 22.27 0.30
N ARG A 40 12.30 22.54 0.47
CA ARG A 40 11.23 22.13 -0.46
C ARG A 40 11.32 22.88 -1.79
N ARG A 41 11.62 24.18 -1.75
CA ARG A 41 11.86 25.02 -2.93
C ARG A 41 13.15 24.64 -3.67
N LEU A 42 14.18 24.22 -2.95
CA LEU A 42 15.42 23.68 -3.52
C LEU A 42 15.21 22.31 -4.19
N ALA A 43 14.36 21.44 -3.62
CA ALA A 43 14.01 20.14 -4.19
C ALA A 43 13.08 20.21 -5.42
N LEU A 44 12.36 21.32 -5.60
CA LEU A 44 11.50 21.60 -6.76
C LEU A 44 12.29 22.06 -8.01
N GLY A 45 13.61 22.10 -7.97
CA GLY A 45 14.47 22.33 -9.14
C GLY A 45 14.62 23.79 -9.58
N ASP A 46 14.21 24.76 -8.75
CA ASP A 46 14.22 26.19 -9.11
C ASP A 46 15.61 26.85 -8.93
N LEU A 47 16.59 26.18 -8.30
CA LEU A 47 17.96 26.67 -8.12
C LEU A 47 18.98 25.56 -8.41
N LYS A 48 19.77 25.72 -9.48
CA LYS A 48 20.92 24.85 -9.80
C LYS A 48 22.16 25.25 -8.99
N GLU A 49 22.11 25.22 -7.65
CA GLU A 49 23.30 25.53 -6.84
C GLU A 49 23.50 24.54 -5.67
N THR A 50 24.70 23.96 -5.65
CA THR A 50 25.21 23.05 -4.62
C THR A 50 25.67 23.86 -3.40
N ILE A 51 25.01 23.71 -2.25
CA ILE A 51 25.44 24.36 -1.00
C ILE A 51 26.53 23.52 -0.32
N LEU A 52 27.75 24.07 -0.22
CA LEU A 52 28.86 23.47 0.51
C LEU A 52 28.87 23.99 1.97
N ILE A 53 28.30 23.23 2.91
CA ILE A 53 28.41 23.54 4.34
C ILE A 53 29.75 22.98 4.87
N ARG A 54 30.70 23.86 5.21
CA ARG A 54 31.95 23.46 5.89
C ARG A 54 31.69 23.19 7.37
N GLY A 55 31.82 21.94 7.77
CA GLY A 55 31.78 21.50 9.17
C GLY A 55 31.04 20.17 9.25
N ASP A 56 31.81 19.08 9.18
CA ASP A 56 31.44 17.66 9.14
C ASP A 56 30.20 17.30 8.31
N PRO A 57 30.34 16.45 7.27
CA PRO A 57 29.18 15.95 6.55
C PRO A 57 28.40 15.07 7.52
N VAL A 58 27.41 15.65 8.21
CA VAL A 58 26.23 14.90 8.61
C VAL A 58 25.61 14.52 7.28
N ALA A 59 26.06 13.36 6.80
CA ALA A 59 25.43 12.63 5.76
C ALA A 59 24.02 12.38 6.26
N MET A 60 23.11 13.33 5.98
CA MET A 60 21.73 13.01 5.71
C MET A 60 21.76 12.10 4.48
N ARG A 61 22.14 10.85 4.73
CA ARG A 61 21.78 9.68 3.95
C ARG A 61 20.27 9.51 4.11
N TYR A 62 19.52 10.49 3.63
CA TYR A 62 18.23 10.17 3.06
C TYR A 62 18.59 9.67 1.69
N SER A 63 18.59 8.35 1.54
CA SER A 63 18.67 7.70 0.23
C SER A 63 17.62 8.34 -0.65
N LEU A 64 18.05 9.29 -1.48
CA LEU A 64 17.49 9.41 -2.81
C LEU A 64 17.46 7.98 -3.37
N PRO A 65 16.34 7.50 -3.94
CA PRO A 65 16.36 6.29 -4.76
C PRO A 65 17.57 6.41 -5.66
N SER A 66 18.55 5.53 -5.48
CA SER A 66 19.73 5.53 -6.32
C SER A 66 19.21 5.40 -7.76
N GLU A 67 19.52 6.36 -8.63
CA GLU A 67 19.31 6.19 -10.08
C GLU A 67 20.19 5.06 -10.66
N GLU A 68 20.94 4.36 -9.80
CA GLU A 68 21.64 3.12 -10.08
C GLU A 68 20.63 1.95 -10.07
N GLY A 69 20.11 1.63 -11.26
CA GLY A 69 19.23 0.49 -11.48
C GLY A 69 18.77 0.46 -12.93
N SER A 70 18.34 -0.72 -13.41
CA SER A 70 17.74 -0.81 -14.74
C SER A 70 16.47 0.05 -14.81
N LEU A 71 16.03 0.40 -16.03
CA LEU A 71 14.80 1.18 -16.21
C LEU A 71 13.58 0.47 -15.59
N ASP A 72 13.60 -0.86 -15.59
CA ASP A 72 12.56 -1.72 -15.04
C ASP A 72 12.58 -1.72 -13.49
N ASP A 73 13.76 -1.72 -12.87
CA ASP A 73 13.91 -1.56 -11.41
C ASP A 73 13.38 -0.19 -10.95
N GLN A 74 13.68 0.85 -11.73
CA GLN A 74 13.17 2.18 -11.47
C GLN A 74 11.64 2.24 -11.61
N LEU A 75 11.06 1.49 -12.55
CA LEU A 75 9.60 1.39 -12.71
C LEU A 75 8.97 0.68 -11.51
N LEU A 76 9.53 -0.45 -11.09
CA LEU A 76 9.09 -1.19 -9.89
C LEU A 76 9.12 -0.29 -8.65
N GLN A 77 10.20 0.48 -8.47
CA GLN A 77 10.35 1.39 -7.33
C GLN A 77 9.43 2.62 -7.41
N ALA A 78 9.23 3.19 -8.60
CA ALA A 78 8.29 4.28 -8.82
C ALA A 78 6.84 3.83 -8.57
N ALA A 79 6.50 2.63 -9.03
CA ALA A 79 5.22 2.00 -8.79
C ALA A 79 4.99 1.68 -7.31
N ALA A 80 6.06 1.43 -6.52
CA ALA A 80 5.99 1.24 -5.06
C ALA A 80 5.89 2.56 -4.25
N GLY A 81 6.00 3.73 -4.89
CA GLY A 81 5.77 5.02 -4.22
C GLY A 81 6.96 5.55 -3.41
N ALA A 82 8.18 5.06 -3.65
CA ALA A 82 9.39 5.53 -2.97
C ALA A 82 9.77 6.99 -3.30
N CYS A 83 9.14 7.61 -4.31
CA CYS A 83 9.34 9.01 -4.63
C CYS A 83 8.46 9.90 -3.74
N LEU A 84 9.07 10.51 -2.72
CA LEU A 84 8.44 11.49 -1.83
C LEU A 84 8.00 12.74 -2.63
N GLY A 85 6.76 12.75 -3.14
CA GLY A 85 6.17 13.91 -3.80
C GLY A 85 5.07 13.53 -4.80
N THR A 86 4.32 14.53 -5.28
CA THR A 86 3.20 14.40 -6.24
C THR A 86 3.60 13.88 -7.64
N CYS A 87 4.82 13.34 -7.79
CA CYS A 87 5.44 12.95 -9.06
C CYS A 87 5.42 11.43 -9.32
N GLY A 88 4.81 10.61 -8.46
CA GLY A 88 4.78 9.15 -8.64
C GLY A 88 4.15 8.73 -9.99
N VAL A 89 3.01 9.35 -10.33
CA VAL A 89 2.31 9.12 -11.60
C VAL A 89 3.15 9.57 -12.81
N ASP A 90 3.73 10.76 -12.75
CA ASP A 90 4.51 11.31 -13.86
C ASP A 90 5.82 10.56 -14.06
N ARG A 91 6.48 10.15 -12.97
CA ARG A 91 7.65 9.27 -12.99
C ARG A 91 7.35 7.95 -13.68
N VAL A 92 6.22 7.30 -13.34
CA VAL A 92 5.80 6.05 -13.99
C VAL A 92 5.56 6.28 -15.49
N ARG A 93 4.88 7.38 -15.88
CA ARG A 93 4.68 7.72 -17.31
C ARG A 93 6.00 7.92 -18.04
N ASP A 94 6.94 8.64 -17.44
CA ASP A 94 8.21 8.95 -18.08
C ASP A 94 9.09 7.72 -18.22
N LEU A 95 9.08 6.80 -17.26
CA LEU A 95 9.79 5.51 -17.35
C LEU A 95 9.20 4.63 -18.46
N ILE A 96 7.87 4.54 -18.55
CA ILE A 96 7.21 3.81 -19.64
C ILE A 96 7.55 4.42 -21.01
N ARG A 97 7.56 5.76 -21.13
CA ARG A 97 7.98 6.46 -22.35
C ARG A 97 9.44 6.21 -22.73
N GLN A 98 10.30 6.02 -21.73
CA GLN A 98 11.71 5.66 -21.94
C GLN A 98 11.89 4.18 -22.33
N GLY A 99 10.81 3.39 -22.31
CA GLY A 99 10.81 1.99 -22.74
C GLY A 99 10.88 0.98 -21.60
N ALA A 100 10.49 1.35 -20.37
CA ALA A 100 10.44 0.41 -19.25
C ALA A 100 9.43 -0.69 -19.54
N ASP A 101 9.80 -1.95 -19.27
CA ASP A 101 8.88 -3.07 -19.46
C ASP A 101 7.98 -3.24 -18.22
N VAL A 102 6.69 -2.97 -18.41
CA VAL A 102 5.66 -3.07 -17.37
C VAL A 102 5.39 -4.50 -16.90
N LYS A 103 5.90 -5.51 -17.60
CA LYS A 103 5.71 -6.94 -17.30
C LYS A 103 6.86 -7.55 -16.50
N VAL A 104 7.93 -6.79 -16.27
CA VAL A 104 9.07 -7.28 -15.50
C VAL A 104 8.64 -7.59 -14.07
N LYS A 105 9.18 -8.70 -13.58
CA LYS A 105 9.05 -9.16 -12.20
C LYS A 105 10.37 -8.90 -11.48
N ASP A 106 10.28 -8.47 -10.24
CA ASP A 106 11.44 -8.47 -9.36
C ASP A 106 11.81 -9.90 -8.94
N SER A 107 12.82 -10.01 -8.07
CA SER A 107 13.32 -11.30 -7.57
C SER A 107 12.30 -12.10 -6.75
N SER A 108 11.17 -11.49 -6.35
CA SER A 108 10.06 -12.13 -5.65
C SER A 108 8.85 -12.41 -6.56
N GLY A 109 9.01 -12.25 -7.88
CA GLY A 109 7.93 -12.42 -8.83
C GLY A 109 6.97 -11.22 -8.90
N VAL A 110 7.22 -10.14 -8.16
CA VAL A 110 6.32 -9.00 -8.00
C VAL A 110 6.49 -8.05 -9.19
N THR A 111 5.38 -7.66 -9.83
CA THR A 111 5.37 -6.70 -10.94
C THR A 111 5.14 -5.26 -10.47
N ALA A 112 5.34 -4.29 -11.38
CA ALA A 112 4.99 -2.90 -11.11
C ALA A 112 3.50 -2.74 -10.73
N LEU A 113 2.60 -3.55 -11.31
CA LEU A 113 1.18 -3.50 -10.98
C LEU A 113 0.89 -3.96 -9.55
N HIS A 114 1.53 -5.04 -9.08
CA HIS A 114 1.43 -5.46 -7.68
C HIS A 114 1.86 -4.34 -6.71
N ARG A 115 2.99 -3.68 -7.00
CA ARG A 115 3.48 -2.56 -6.18
C ARG A 115 2.54 -1.36 -6.21
N ALA A 116 1.99 -1.03 -7.38
CA ALA A 116 1.07 0.10 -7.54
C ALA A 116 -0.20 -0.07 -6.70
N VAL A 117 -0.75 -1.28 -6.65
CA VAL A 117 -1.95 -1.61 -5.88
C VAL A 117 -1.66 -1.99 -4.43
N GLN A 118 -0.40 -1.93 -3.99
CA GLN A 118 0.03 -2.05 -2.59
C GLN A 118 0.15 -0.69 -1.86
N ARG A 119 0.07 0.42 -2.61
CA ARG A 119 0.30 1.77 -2.06
C ARG A 119 -0.92 2.39 -1.40
N GLU A 120 -0.76 2.85 -0.16
CA GLU A 120 -1.73 3.70 0.55
C GLU A 120 -1.73 5.16 0.10
N THR A 121 -1.63 5.40 -1.20
CA THR A 121 -1.59 6.75 -1.77
C THR A 121 -2.78 6.98 -2.71
N LYS A 122 -3.32 8.21 -2.71
CA LYS A 122 -4.53 8.57 -3.49
C LYS A 122 -4.38 8.37 -5.00
N ASP A 123 -3.14 8.27 -5.48
CA ASP A 123 -2.78 8.06 -6.88
C ASP A 123 -2.63 6.58 -7.27
N ALA A 124 -2.80 5.63 -6.34
CA ALA A 124 -2.66 4.20 -6.62
C ALA A 124 -3.54 3.75 -7.81
N GLY A 125 -4.80 4.20 -7.85
CA GLY A 125 -5.71 3.91 -8.96
C GLY A 125 -5.30 4.55 -10.29
N ASP A 126 -4.61 5.70 -10.28
CA ASP A 126 -4.12 6.34 -11.51
C ASP A 126 -2.86 5.63 -12.03
N VAL A 127 -1.96 5.23 -11.14
CA VAL A 127 -0.76 4.44 -11.49
C VAL A 127 -1.17 3.07 -12.04
N ALA A 128 -2.08 2.37 -11.35
CA ALA A 128 -2.59 1.08 -11.81
C ALA A 128 -3.22 1.19 -13.21
N LYS A 129 -4.02 2.24 -13.46
CA LYS A 129 -4.59 2.50 -14.77
C LYS A 129 -3.54 2.70 -15.85
N ILE A 130 -2.52 3.51 -15.59
CA ILE A 130 -1.43 3.76 -16.57
C ILE A 130 -0.69 2.46 -16.90
N LEU A 131 -0.41 1.63 -15.89
CA LEU A 131 0.26 0.35 -16.08
C LEU A 131 -0.58 -0.61 -16.93
N ILE A 132 -1.88 -0.72 -16.63
CA ILE A 132 -2.82 -1.57 -17.38
C ILE A 132 -2.98 -1.07 -18.82
N ASP A 133 -3.18 0.24 -19.02
CA ASP A 133 -3.26 0.87 -20.34
C ASP A 133 -1.96 0.66 -21.15
N SER A 134 -0.83 0.48 -20.47
CA SER A 134 0.49 0.18 -21.06
C SER A 134 0.76 -1.31 -21.25
N GLY A 135 -0.22 -2.19 -20.95
CA GLY A 135 -0.13 -3.63 -21.18
C GLY A 135 0.42 -4.44 -20.02
N ALA A 136 0.37 -3.93 -18.77
CA ALA A 136 0.67 -4.73 -17.59
C ALA A 136 -0.28 -5.93 -17.48
N ASP A 137 0.24 -7.06 -17.04
CA ASP A 137 -0.52 -8.28 -16.87
C ASP A 137 -1.26 -8.27 -15.52
N VAL A 138 -2.59 -8.12 -15.56
CA VAL A 138 -3.47 -8.14 -14.37
C VAL A 138 -3.59 -9.53 -13.73
N THR A 139 -3.17 -10.58 -14.44
CA THR A 139 -3.20 -11.97 -13.99
C THR A 139 -1.82 -12.47 -13.54
N ALA A 140 -0.80 -11.61 -13.58
CA ALA A 140 0.52 -11.96 -13.10
C ALA A 140 0.46 -12.44 -11.65
N VAL A 141 1.25 -13.45 -11.33
CA VAL A 141 1.42 -13.97 -9.96
C VAL A 141 2.84 -13.73 -9.46
N ASP A 142 3.00 -13.41 -8.18
CA ASP A 142 4.29 -13.42 -7.51
C ASP A 142 4.72 -14.83 -7.08
N ASP A 143 5.83 -14.95 -6.36
CA ASP A 143 6.37 -16.24 -5.92
C ASP A 143 5.49 -16.95 -4.86
N GLU A 144 4.55 -16.23 -4.25
CA GLU A 144 3.54 -16.76 -3.32
C GLU A 144 2.21 -17.07 -4.03
N GLY A 145 2.13 -16.85 -5.35
CA GLY A 145 0.92 -17.07 -6.13
C GLY A 145 -0.08 -15.92 -6.04
N ASN A 146 0.26 -14.82 -5.36
CA ASN A 146 -0.62 -13.67 -5.21
C ASN A 146 -0.69 -12.90 -6.53
N THR A 147 -1.91 -12.53 -6.91
CA THR A 147 -2.18 -11.62 -8.04
C THR A 147 -2.29 -10.17 -7.55
N PRO A 148 -2.27 -9.15 -8.44
CA PRO A 148 -2.54 -7.78 -8.03
C PRO A 148 -3.88 -7.60 -7.29
N LEU A 149 -4.88 -8.44 -7.57
CA LEU A 149 -6.17 -8.38 -6.89
C LEU A 149 -6.07 -8.82 -5.42
N HIS A 150 -5.19 -9.79 -5.09
CA HIS A 150 -4.92 -10.18 -3.71
C HIS A 150 -4.34 -9.00 -2.92
N TYR A 151 -3.31 -8.34 -3.47
CA TYR A 151 -2.71 -7.14 -2.87
C TYR A 151 -3.72 -6.00 -2.72
N ALA A 152 -4.58 -5.76 -3.73
CA ALA A 152 -5.59 -4.72 -3.65
C ALA A 152 -6.64 -5.00 -2.54
N ALA A 153 -6.93 -6.27 -2.28
CA ALA A 153 -7.90 -6.69 -1.28
C ALA A 153 -7.38 -6.58 0.17
N SER A 154 -6.08 -6.83 0.39
CA SER A 154 -5.42 -6.70 1.71
C SER A 154 -5.25 -5.25 2.20
N ASN A 155 -5.40 -4.25 1.33
CA ASN A 155 -5.00 -2.89 1.67
C ASN A 155 -6.12 -1.97 2.17
N HIS A 156 -5.81 -1.17 3.21
CA HIS A 156 -6.75 -0.24 3.84
C HIS A 156 -6.70 1.18 3.24
N TYR A 157 -6.99 1.33 1.95
CA TYR A 157 -7.08 2.66 1.33
C TYR A 157 -8.33 3.43 1.75
N ALA A 158 -8.37 4.72 1.39
CA ALA A 158 -9.63 5.44 1.33
C ALA A 158 -10.60 4.67 0.40
N ALA A 159 -11.84 4.46 0.85
CA ALA A 159 -12.80 3.58 0.20
C ALA A 159 -12.99 3.83 -1.31
N SER A 160 -12.87 5.09 -1.76
CA SER A 160 -12.96 5.46 -3.18
C SER A 160 -11.85 4.86 -4.04
N ASP A 161 -10.64 4.73 -3.50
CA ASP A 161 -9.47 4.25 -4.23
C ASP A 161 -9.45 2.72 -4.25
N THR A 162 -9.84 2.05 -3.15
CA THR A 162 -10.05 0.59 -3.10
C THR A 162 -11.03 0.14 -4.18
N ARG A 163 -12.20 0.79 -4.26
CA ARG A 163 -13.20 0.50 -5.30
C ARG A 163 -12.63 0.68 -6.69
N LYS A 164 -12.00 1.83 -6.95
CA LYS A 164 -11.45 2.14 -8.27
C LYS A 164 -10.43 1.09 -8.70
N VAL A 165 -9.53 0.66 -7.81
CA VAL A 165 -8.49 -0.33 -8.13
C VAL A 165 -9.08 -1.72 -8.36
N ILE A 166 -9.93 -2.22 -7.44
CA ILE A 166 -10.51 -3.56 -7.55
C ILE A 166 -11.35 -3.67 -8.83
N VAL A 167 -12.26 -2.72 -9.07
CA VAL A 167 -13.11 -2.72 -10.27
C VAL A 167 -12.26 -2.62 -11.54
N LEU A 168 -11.25 -1.75 -11.56
CA LEU A 168 -10.35 -1.63 -12.70
C LEU A 168 -9.62 -2.95 -13.02
N LEU A 169 -9.15 -3.68 -12.02
CA LEU A 169 -8.50 -4.98 -12.22
C LEU A 169 -9.49 -6.01 -12.78
N VAL A 170 -10.69 -6.11 -12.20
CA VAL A 170 -11.72 -7.07 -12.62
C VAL A 170 -12.21 -6.78 -14.04
N GLU A 171 -12.50 -5.52 -14.37
CA GLU A 171 -12.89 -5.09 -15.72
C GLU A 171 -11.83 -5.39 -16.79
N ASN A 172 -10.56 -5.45 -16.40
CA ASN A 172 -9.44 -5.80 -17.28
C ASN A 172 -9.06 -7.29 -17.26
N GLY A 173 -9.88 -8.14 -16.65
CA GLY A 173 -9.76 -9.59 -16.72
C GLY A 173 -9.07 -10.26 -15.53
N ALA A 174 -8.92 -9.58 -14.40
CA ALA A 174 -8.51 -10.24 -13.17
C ALA A 174 -9.56 -11.27 -12.73
N ASN A 175 -9.14 -12.50 -12.43
CA ASN A 175 -10.03 -13.53 -11.90
C ASN A 175 -10.29 -13.26 -10.42
N VAL A 176 -11.54 -12.90 -10.07
CA VAL A 176 -11.99 -12.63 -8.70
C VAL A 176 -11.78 -13.81 -7.75
N ASN A 177 -11.84 -15.03 -8.30
CA ASN A 177 -11.67 -16.28 -7.57
C ASN A 177 -10.30 -16.94 -7.85
N ALA A 178 -9.30 -16.18 -8.29
CA ALA A 178 -7.92 -16.66 -8.30
C ALA A 178 -7.51 -17.05 -6.88
N VAL A 179 -6.64 -18.05 -6.78
CA VAL A 179 -6.10 -18.53 -5.50
C VAL A 179 -4.59 -18.41 -5.49
N ASP A 180 -4.06 -18.00 -4.35
CA ASP A 180 -2.62 -18.01 -4.09
C ASP A 180 -2.10 -19.42 -3.76
N HIS A 181 -0.81 -19.54 -3.42
CA HIS A 181 -0.23 -20.82 -3.05
C HIS A 181 -0.84 -21.42 -1.78
N ASP A 182 -1.48 -20.66 -0.90
CA ASP A 182 -2.18 -21.18 0.28
C ASP A 182 -3.66 -21.47 0.02
N GLY A 183 -4.11 -21.28 -1.23
CA GLY A 183 -5.50 -21.48 -1.62
C GLY A 183 -6.41 -20.31 -1.22
N ASN A 184 -5.85 -19.21 -0.72
CA ASN A 184 -6.63 -18.03 -0.38
C ASN A 184 -7.02 -17.29 -1.65
N THR A 185 -8.28 -16.86 -1.70
CA THR A 185 -8.77 -15.91 -2.71
C THR A 185 -8.56 -14.48 -2.24
N SER A 186 -8.73 -13.49 -3.11
CA SER A 186 -8.71 -12.07 -2.70
C SER A 186 -9.76 -11.77 -1.61
N LEU A 187 -10.87 -12.50 -1.55
CA LEU A 187 -11.87 -12.37 -0.48
C LEU A 187 -11.36 -12.89 0.87
N HIS A 188 -10.52 -13.93 0.89
CA HIS A 188 -9.86 -14.39 2.11
C HIS A 188 -8.93 -13.31 2.67
N HIS A 189 -8.09 -12.74 1.82
CA HIS A 189 -7.19 -11.63 2.19
C HIS A 189 -7.96 -10.41 2.71
N ALA A 190 -9.02 -9.97 2.03
CA ALA A 190 -9.86 -8.87 2.52
C ALA A 190 -10.53 -9.18 3.88
N ALA A 191 -10.94 -10.42 4.11
CA ALA A 191 -11.53 -10.85 5.36
C ALA A 191 -10.50 -10.94 6.49
N GLU A 192 -9.32 -11.50 6.20
CA GLU A 192 -8.20 -11.60 7.13
C GLU A 192 -7.74 -10.21 7.57
N ASP A 193 -7.64 -9.22 6.68
CA ASP A 193 -7.21 -7.88 7.06
C ASP A 193 -8.34 -7.02 7.66
N CYS A 194 -9.59 -7.50 7.70
CA CYS A 194 -10.77 -6.73 8.08
C CYS A 194 -11.12 -5.57 7.12
N ASN A 195 -10.79 -5.70 5.83
CA ASN A 195 -11.07 -4.67 4.84
C ASN A 195 -12.53 -4.73 4.35
N GLY A 196 -13.44 -4.15 5.13
CA GLY A 196 -14.89 -4.21 4.85
C GLY A 196 -15.30 -3.62 3.49
N GLU A 197 -14.61 -2.59 2.99
CA GLU A 197 -14.91 -2.04 1.66
C GLU A 197 -14.50 -3.03 0.54
N ALA A 198 -13.31 -3.64 0.63
CA ALA A 198 -12.90 -4.66 -0.33
C ALA A 198 -13.83 -5.88 -0.30
N VAL A 199 -14.30 -6.30 0.89
CA VAL A 199 -15.31 -7.37 1.01
C VAL A 199 -16.60 -6.98 0.29
N ASP A 200 -17.14 -5.77 0.53
CA ASP A 200 -18.36 -5.30 -0.12
C ASP A 200 -18.22 -5.27 -1.66
N ILE A 201 -17.06 -4.84 -2.17
CA ILE A 201 -16.80 -4.78 -3.61
C ILE A 201 -16.63 -6.19 -4.19
N LEU A 202 -15.78 -7.04 -3.60
CA LEU A 202 -15.51 -8.39 -4.10
C LEU A 202 -16.78 -9.24 -4.12
N VAL A 203 -17.64 -9.12 -3.09
CA VAL A 203 -18.96 -9.77 -3.09
C VAL A 203 -19.85 -9.24 -4.21
N ALA A 204 -19.80 -7.94 -4.51
CA ALA A 204 -20.53 -7.35 -5.63
C ALA A 204 -19.99 -7.80 -7.00
N GLU A 205 -18.69 -8.10 -7.09
CA GLU A 205 -18.01 -8.69 -8.25
C GLU A 205 -18.09 -10.23 -8.26
N GLU A 206 -19.08 -10.81 -7.57
CA GLU A 206 -19.38 -12.26 -7.55
C GLU A 206 -18.24 -13.15 -7.02
N ALA A 207 -17.46 -12.66 -6.05
CA ALA A 207 -16.51 -13.49 -5.31
C ALA A 207 -17.21 -14.66 -4.59
N ASP A 208 -16.61 -15.84 -4.63
CA ASP A 208 -17.13 -17.02 -3.95
C ASP A 208 -16.92 -16.90 -2.42
N VAL A 209 -17.99 -16.54 -1.72
CA VAL A 209 -18.02 -16.42 -0.26
C VAL A 209 -17.87 -17.75 0.48
N LYS A 210 -17.98 -18.88 -0.22
CA LYS A 210 -17.83 -20.24 0.30
C LYS A 210 -16.52 -20.89 -0.13
N ALA A 211 -15.65 -20.17 -0.83
CA ALA A 211 -14.32 -20.64 -1.17
C ALA A 211 -13.59 -21.08 0.12
N VAL A 212 -12.76 -22.10 -0.02
CA VAL A 212 -11.97 -22.65 1.09
C VAL A 212 -10.50 -22.66 0.70
N ASN A 213 -9.64 -22.23 1.62
CA ASN A 213 -8.20 -22.29 1.44
C ASN A 213 -7.65 -23.70 1.77
N LYS A 214 -6.32 -23.86 1.79
CA LYS A 214 -5.68 -25.13 2.14
C LYS A 214 -5.95 -25.61 3.56
N ASN A 215 -6.38 -24.75 4.48
CA ASN A 215 -6.78 -25.14 5.84
C ASN A 215 -8.29 -25.42 5.93
N GLU A 216 -9.00 -25.42 4.80
CA GLU A 216 -10.46 -25.46 4.73
C GLU A 216 -11.12 -24.26 5.46
N ASP A 217 -10.37 -23.19 5.70
CA ASP A 217 -10.93 -21.94 6.20
C ASP A 217 -11.66 -21.24 5.06
N THR A 218 -12.87 -20.76 5.37
CA THR A 218 -13.62 -19.83 4.51
C THR A 218 -13.23 -18.38 4.86
N PRO A 219 -13.57 -17.38 4.02
CA PRO A 219 -13.37 -15.98 4.39
C PRO A 219 -14.02 -15.61 5.73
N LEU A 220 -15.14 -16.26 6.10
CA LEU A 220 -15.80 -16.03 7.39
C LEU A 220 -14.98 -16.57 8.58
N HIS A 221 -14.23 -17.66 8.40
CA HIS A 221 -13.30 -18.15 9.43
C HIS A 221 -12.20 -17.12 9.72
N LEU A 222 -11.56 -16.60 8.66
CA LEU A 222 -10.47 -15.62 8.79
C LEU A 222 -10.95 -14.30 9.40
N ALA A 223 -12.14 -13.82 8.98
CA ALA A 223 -12.78 -12.68 9.61
C ALA A 223 -13.00 -12.93 11.11
N ALA A 224 -13.60 -14.07 11.47
CA ALA A 224 -13.91 -14.39 12.86
C ALA A 224 -12.66 -14.56 13.75
N GLU A 225 -11.54 -15.05 13.19
CA GLU A 225 -10.28 -15.16 13.92
C GLU A 225 -9.60 -13.80 14.15
N ASN A 226 -9.85 -12.79 13.31
CA ASN A 226 -9.19 -11.52 13.50
C ASN A 226 -9.76 -10.74 14.69
N ALA A 227 -8.92 -10.47 15.68
CA ALA A 227 -9.26 -9.69 16.87
C ALA A 227 -9.51 -8.19 16.59
N LYS A 228 -9.19 -7.71 15.38
CA LYS A 228 -9.36 -6.30 14.98
C LYS A 228 -10.75 -5.98 14.45
N ILE A 229 -11.64 -6.96 14.24
CA ILE A 229 -13.03 -6.66 13.85
C ILE A 229 -13.70 -5.89 14.98
N ASP A 230 -13.95 -4.61 14.74
CA ASP A 230 -14.64 -3.69 15.63
C ASP A 230 -16.09 -3.42 15.19
N ASP A 231 -16.43 -3.68 13.92
CA ASP A 231 -17.77 -3.57 13.36
C ASP A 231 -18.25 -4.88 12.74
N GLN A 232 -19.55 -5.16 12.92
CA GLN A 232 -20.26 -6.31 12.39
C GLN A 232 -20.45 -6.25 10.87
N LYS A 233 -20.21 -5.09 10.23
CA LYS A 233 -20.51 -4.85 8.82
C LYS A 233 -19.92 -5.92 7.90
N LEU A 234 -18.61 -6.19 8.00
CA LEU A 234 -17.90 -7.15 7.16
C LEU A 234 -18.53 -8.55 7.26
N MET A 235 -18.67 -9.07 8.48
CA MET A 235 -19.25 -10.40 8.72
C MET A 235 -20.71 -10.45 8.27
N LYS A 236 -21.50 -9.39 8.51
CA LYS A 236 -22.87 -9.31 8.00
C LYS A 236 -22.93 -9.32 6.48
N THR A 237 -22.00 -8.69 5.78
CA THR A 237 -21.93 -8.74 4.32
C THR A 237 -21.70 -10.18 3.87
N LEU A 238 -20.70 -10.87 4.43
CA LEU A 238 -20.41 -12.28 4.10
C LEU A 238 -21.61 -13.20 4.37
N ILE A 239 -22.24 -13.08 5.55
CA ILE A 239 -23.39 -13.90 5.94
C ILE A 239 -24.59 -13.65 5.01
N LYS A 240 -24.89 -12.38 4.70
CA LYS A 240 -25.97 -12.03 3.75
C LYS A 240 -25.70 -12.53 2.34
N ALA A 241 -24.43 -12.58 1.93
CA ALA A 241 -24.01 -13.13 0.66
C ALA A 241 -24.05 -14.67 0.62
N GLY A 242 -24.36 -15.32 1.76
CA GLY A 242 -24.56 -16.76 1.85
C GLY A 242 -23.35 -17.54 2.36
N ALA A 243 -22.41 -16.88 3.06
CA ALA A 243 -21.36 -17.59 3.79
C ALA A 243 -21.98 -18.56 4.80
N ASP A 244 -21.42 -19.77 4.89
CA ASP A 244 -21.85 -20.77 5.84
C ASP A 244 -21.27 -20.47 7.23
N VAL A 245 -22.14 -20.10 8.17
CA VAL A 245 -21.78 -19.76 9.55
C VAL A 245 -21.31 -20.97 10.37
N ASN A 246 -21.65 -22.18 9.92
CA ASN A 246 -21.35 -23.45 10.57
C ASN A 246 -20.33 -24.28 9.79
N ALA A 247 -19.68 -23.69 8.78
CA ALA A 247 -18.58 -24.35 8.08
C ALA A 247 -17.51 -24.77 9.10
N VAL A 248 -16.89 -25.92 8.85
CA VAL A 248 -15.82 -26.46 9.69
C VAL A 248 -14.54 -26.53 8.87
N ASN A 249 -13.46 -25.99 9.42
CA ASN A 249 -12.14 -26.08 8.81
C ASN A 249 -11.45 -27.43 9.13
N LYS A 250 -10.20 -27.60 8.68
CA LYS A 250 -9.42 -28.84 8.90
C LYS A 250 -9.19 -29.19 10.36
N ASP A 251 -9.19 -28.21 11.25
CA ASP A 251 -9.06 -28.42 12.69
C ASP A 251 -10.40 -28.74 13.38
N GLY A 252 -11.48 -28.86 12.59
CA GLY A 252 -12.84 -29.05 13.08
C GLY A 252 -13.36 -27.82 13.83
N LYS A 253 -12.89 -26.62 13.46
CA LYS A 253 -13.30 -25.36 14.07
C LYS A 253 -14.30 -24.65 13.19
N THR A 254 -15.33 -24.12 13.82
CA THR A 254 -16.26 -23.17 13.19
C THR A 254 -15.74 -21.74 13.28
N PRO A 255 -16.28 -20.78 12.51
CA PRO A 255 -16.01 -19.36 12.74
C PRO A 255 -16.27 -18.93 14.19
N LEU A 256 -17.29 -19.49 14.85
CA LEU A 256 -17.61 -19.16 16.25
C LEU A 256 -16.53 -19.67 17.21
N ASP A 257 -15.96 -20.86 16.96
CA ASP A 257 -14.85 -21.38 17.75
C ASP A 257 -13.62 -20.46 17.67
N LEU A 258 -13.32 -19.96 16.47
CA LEU A 258 -12.19 -19.05 16.24
C LEU A 258 -12.41 -17.70 16.91
N ALA A 259 -13.62 -17.13 16.79
CA ALA A 259 -13.99 -15.89 17.48
C ALA A 259 -13.89 -16.02 19.00
N THR A 260 -14.32 -17.16 19.54
CA THR A 260 -14.24 -17.47 20.98
C THR A 260 -12.79 -17.60 21.45
N LYS A 261 -11.94 -18.29 20.67
CA LYS A 261 -10.51 -18.44 20.97
C LYS A 261 -9.79 -17.08 21.04
N ARG A 262 -10.26 -16.10 20.26
CA ARG A 262 -9.66 -14.77 20.13
C ARG A 262 -10.32 -13.72 21.02
N ASP A 263 -11.33 -14.11 21.80
CA ASP A 263 -12.14 -13.23 22.65
C ASP A 263 -12.76 -12.05 21.88
N ASN A 264 -13.17 -12.29 20.63
CA ASN A 264 -13.78 -11.27 19.79
C ASN A 264 -15.30 -11.23 20.02
N ALA A 265 -15.73 -10.40 20.97
CA ALA A 265 -17.14 -10.25 21.32
C ALA A 265 -18.03 -9.80 20.14
N VAL A 266 -17.51 -8.98 19.22
CA VAL A 266 -18.28 -8.49 18.05
C VAL A 266 -18.54 -9.63 17.09
N ALA A 267 -17.51 -10.44 16.80
CA ALA A 267 -17.63 -11.61 15.94
C ALA A 267 -18.53 -12.68 16.57
N MET A 268 -18.32 -13.01 17.85
CA MET A 268 -19.16 -13.95 18.60
C MET A 268 -20.63 -13.52 18.58
N PHE A 269 -20.93 -12.25 18.89
CA PHE A 269 -22.29 -11.73 18.88
C PHE A 269 -22.91 -11.81 17.47
N THR A 270 -22.15 -11.46 16.43
CA THR A 270 -22.66 -11.48 15.05
C THR A 270 -22.99 -12.89 14.59
N LEU A 271 -22.14 -13.86 14.91
CA LEU A 271 -22.35 -15.28 14.58
C LEU A 271 -23.51 -15.89 15.38
N PHE A 272 -23.61 -15.58 16.68
CA PHE A 272 -24.73 -16.03 17.51
C PHE A 272 -26.08 -15.52 16.98
N MET A 273 -26.14 -14.26 16.54
CA MET A 273 -27.34 -13.68 15.93
C MET A 273 -27.66 -14.25 14.55
N ALA A 274 -26.70 -14.92 13.91
CA ALA A 274 -26.86 -15.58 12.62
C ALA A 274 -27.17 -17.09 12.74
N GLU A 275 -27.56 -17.56 13.93
CA GLU A 275 -27.88 -18.96 14.23
C GLU A 275 -26.69 -19.91 14.03
N ALA A 276 -25.46 -19.44 14.30
CA ALA A 276 -24.30 -20.33 14.37
C ALA A 276 -24.47 -21.36 15.50
N ASP A 277 -24.13 -22.62 15.23
CA ASP A 277 -24.24 -23.73 16.17
C ASP A 277 -23.28 -23.51 17.36
N VAL A 278 -23.81 -23.66 18.58
CA VAL A 278 -23.14 -23.34 19.86
C VAL A 278 -22.73 -24.60 20.61
#